data_AF-A0A8T6X971-F1
#
_entry.id   AF-A0A8T6X971-F1
#
_cell.length_a   1.000
_cell.length_b   1.000
_cell.length_c   1.000
_cell.angle_alpha   90.00
_cell.angle_beta   90.00
_cell.angle_gamma   90.00
#
_symmetry.space_group_name_H-M   'P 1'
#
loop_
_entity.id
_entity.type
_entity.pdbx_description
1 polymer ?
#
loop_
_entity_poly.entity_id
_entity_poly.type
_entity_poly.pdbx_seq_one_letter_code
_entity_poly.pdbx_strand_id
1 'polypeptide(L)'
;MLPGSIDDFAKWRGIHSNDWDGDGLNNTDEEWTSQWKWDTDGDGLGDNYELEIGTLPWKYDSDGDGLSDMTEHIWHSNPRKKDTDQDGLNDYIEHHGWVVSFDYFGKDFSWHINSNPRFNDTDIDGVNDFLEYRTLQNPMSSDTNGDGVK
;
A
#
# COMPACT_ATOMS: atom_id res chain seq x y z
N MET A 1 11.15 -26.77 -23.05
CA MET A 1 12.06 -26.80 -24.21
C MET A 1 13.20 -25.85 -23.92
N LEU A 2 14.44 -26.19 -24.29
CA LEU A 2 15.54 -25.21 -24.26
C LEU A 2 15.37 -24.24 -25.44
N PRO A 3 15.69 -22.94 -25.28
CA PRO A 3 15.57 -21.96 -26.34
C PRO A 3 16.47 -22.34 -27.54
N GLY A 4 15.95 -22.16 -28.75
CA GLY A 4 16.62 -22.56 -30.00
C GLY A 4 17.64 -21.53 -30.52
N SER A 5 17.64 -20.33 -29.94
CA SER A 5 18.50 -19.22 -30.31
C SER A 5 18.82 -18.33 -29.11
N ILE A 6 19.81 -17.44 -29.26
CA ILE A 6 20.11 -16.41 -28.27
C ILE A 6 18.91 -15.46 -28.10
N ASP A 7 18.16 -15.20 -29.17
CA ASP A 7 16.95 -14.37 -29.14
C ASP A 7 15.80 -15.05 -28.39
N ASP A 8 15.65 -16.36 -28.53
CA ASP A 8 14.70 -17.14 -27.73
C ASP A 8 15.09 -17.18 -26.25
N PHE A 9 16.39 -17.24 -25.95
CA PHE A 9 16.90 -17.20 -24.58
C PHE A 9 16.69 -15.82 -23.95
N ALA A 10 16.93 -14.75 -24.71
CA ALA A 10 16.71 -13.36 -24.33
C ALA A 10 15.23 -13.10 -24.00
N LYS A 11 14.32 -13.55 -24.88
CA LYS A 11 12.86 -13.51 -24.62
C LYS A 11 12.42 -14.34 -23.42
N TRP A 12 13.09 -15.47 -23.17
CA TRP A 12 12.77 -16.35 -22.04
C TRP A 12 13.20 -15.78 -20.68
N ARG A 13 14.14 -14.83 -20.66
CA ARG A 13 14.66 -14.17 -19.45
C ARG A 13 14.28 -12.69 -19.34
N GLY A 14 13.44 -12.17 -20.23
CA GLY A 14 13.12 -10.74 -20.28
C GLY A 14 14.33 -9.84 -20.56
N ILE A 15 15.42 -10.38 -21.10
CA ILE A 15 16.60 -9.59 -21.46
C ILE A 15 16.33 -9.03 -22.85
N HIS A 16 15.84 -7.80 -22.93
CA HIS A 16 15.65 -7.11 -24.19
C HIS A 16 16.95 -6.38 -24.57
N SER A 17 17.39 -6.49 -25.83
CA SER A 17 18.59 -5.76 -26.30
C SER A 17 18.40 -4.24 -26.36
N ASN A 18 17.17 -3.77 -26.13
CA ASN A 18 16.74 -2.38 -26.21
C ASN A 18 15.92 -2.00 -24.96
N ASP A 19 16.39 -2.45 -23.81
CA ASP A 19 15.93 -2.10 -22.47
C ASP A 19 17.16 -1.46 -21.80
N TRP A 20 17.16 -0.13 -21.68
CA TRP A 20 18.36 0.63 -21.32
C TRP A 20 18.58 0.80 -19.82
N ASP A 21 17.53 0.77 -19.02
CA ASP A 21 17.60 0.85 -17.56
C ASP A 21 17.37 -0.48 -16.85
N GLY A 22 16.96 -1.52 -17.58
CA GLY A 22 16.93 -2.90 -17.12
C GLY A 22 15.74 -3.22 -16.23
N ASP A 23 14.64 -2.49 -16.36
CA ASP A 23 13.41 -2.67 -15.57
C ASP A 23 12.52 -3.79 -16.13
N GLY A 24 12.79 -4.24 -17.36
CA GLY A 24 12.05 -5.28 -18.07
C GLY A 24 11.08 -4.76 -19.13
N LEU A 25 10.91 -3.43 -19.26
CA LEU A 25 10.24 -2.81 -20.40
C LEU A 25 11.22 -2.57 -21.54
N ASN A 26 10.72 -2.72 -22.77
CA ASN A 26 11.50 -2.31 -23.93
C ASN A 26 11.31 -0.82 -24.14
N ASN A 27 12.36 -0.09 -24.53
CA ASN A 27 12.29 1.35 -24.78
C ASN A 27 11.23 1.76 -25.83
N THR A 28 10.79 0.84 -26.69
CA THR A 28 9.69 1.09 -27.64
C THR A 28 8.31 1.08 -26.99
N ASP A 29 8.17 0.42 -25.84
CA ASP A 29 6.94 0.28 -25.07
C ASP A 29 6.84 1.34 -23.95
N GLU A 30 7.94 2.03 -23.66
CA GLU A 30 8.05 3.14 -22.71
C GLU A 30 7.55 4.47 -23.28
N GLU A 31 6.23 4.55 -23.55
CA GLU A 31 5.60 5.78 -24.03
C GLU A 31 5.37 6.81 -22.90
N TRP A 32 5.13 6.33 -21.68
CA TRP A 32 4.76 7.14 -20.50
C TRP A 32 5.79 7.05 -19.37
N THR A 33 6.82 6.23 -19.58
CA THR A 33 7.89 5.92 -18.64
C THR A 33 9.22 6.37 -19.23
N SER A 34 10.28 6.32 -18.44
CA SER A 34 11.58 6.87 -18.78
C SER A 34 12.55 5.78 -19.19
N GLN A 35 12.98 5.79 -20.46
CA GLN A 35 13.99 4.88 -21.05
C GLN A 35 15.40 4.86 -20.43
N TRP A 36 15.59 5.54 -19.32
CA TRP A 36 16.87 5.69 -18.62
C TRP A 36 16.71 5.57 -17.10
N LYS A 37 15.49 5.27 -16.62
CA LYS A 37 15.16 5.16 -15.21
C LYS A 37 14.19 4.00 -15.06
N TRP A 38 14.65 2.96 -14.40
CA TRP A 38 13.86 1.79 -14.10
C TRP A 38 12.62 2.05 -13.23
N ASP A 39 12.55 3.22 -12.59
CA ASP A 39 11.52 3.71 -11.69
C ASP A 39 11.29 5.20 -12.04
N THR A 40 10.23 5.45 -12.80
CA THR A 40 9.99 6.74 -13.46
C THR A 40 9.58 7.82 -12.45
N ASP A 41 8.73 7.50 -11.49
CA ASP A 41 8.23 8.44 -10.49
C ASP A 41 9.01 8.46 -9.17
N GLY A 42 9.88 7.48 -8.95
CA GLY A 42 10.81 7.40 -7.83
C GLY A 42 10.18 6.88 -6.54
N ASP A 43 9.11 6.10 -6.61
CA ASP A 43 8.45 5.54 -5.43
C ASP A 43 9.10 4.25 -4.88
N GLY A 44 9.95 3.62 -5.68
CA GLY A 44 10.69 2.40 -5.35
C GLY A 44 10.16 1.13 -6.01
N LEU A 45 9.08 1.19 -6.80
CA LEU A 45 8.65 0.15 -7.72
C LEU A 45 9.21 0.41 -9.12
N GLY A 46 9.46 -0.66 -9.88
CA GLY A 46 9.97 -0.53 -11.24
C GLY A 46 8.84 -0.43 -12.24
N ASP A 47 9.03 0.31 -13.34
CA ASP A 47 7.94 0.66 -14.24
C ASP A 47 7.24 -0.57 -14.83
N ASN A 48 7.99 -1.59 -15.26
CA ASN A 48 7.41 -2.87 -15.70
C ASN A 48 6.56 -3.51 -14.60
N TYR A 49 7.05 -3.52 -13.37
CA TYR A 49 6.39 -4.17 -12.24
C TYR A 49 5.09 -3.46 -11.87
N GLU A 50 5.09 -2.14 -11.89
CA GLU A 50 3.90 -1.32 -11.68
C GLU A 50 2.82 -1.60 -12.73
N LEU A 51 3.20 -1.70 -14.01
CA LEU A 51 2.28 -2.12 -15.06
C LEU A 51 1.72 -3.54 -14.82
N GLU A 52 2.52 -4.47 -14.29
CA GLU A 52 2.09 -5.83 -13.95
C GLU A 52 1.06 -5.86 -12.81
N ILE A 53 1.22 -5.03 -11.77
CA ILE A 53 0.27 -4.93 -10.64
C ILE A 53 -0.89 -3.96 -10.93
N GLY A 54 -0.77 -3.17 -12.00
CA GLY A 54 -1.77 -2.24 -12.50
C GLY A 54 -1.81 -0.91 -11.77
N THR A 55 -0.68 -0.50 -11.19
CA THR A 55 -0.40 0.88 -10.74
C THR A 55 0.06 1.72 -11.94
N LEU A 56 0.47 2.96 -11.70
CA LEU A 56 0.79 3.97 -12.69
C LEU A 56 2.25 4.41 -12.52
N PRO A 57 3.18 3.94 -13.38
CA PRO A 57 4.62 4.17 -13.20
C PRO A 57 5.11 5.62 -13.19
N TRP A 58 4.26 6.55 -13.57
CA TRP A 58 4.54 7.98 -13.63
C TRP A 58 3.87 8.74 -12.49
N LYS A 59 3.31 8.04 -11.49
CA LYS A 59 2.54 8.62 -10.39
C LYS A 59 2.84 7.87 -9.09
N TYR A 60 3.68 8.51 -8.28
CA TYR A 60 4.17 8.05 -6.97
C TYR A 60 3.14 7.42 -6.00
N ASP A 61 1.87 7.71 -6.19
CA ASP A 61 0.71 7.28 -5.41
C ASP A 61 -0.43 7.10 -6.43
N SER A 62 -0.71 5.87 -6.85
CA SER A 62 -1.56 5.57 -8.01
C SER A 62 -3.03 5.91 -7.79
N ASP A 63 -3.56 5.64 -6.60
CA ASP A 63 -4.96 5.93 -6.30
C ASP A 63 -5.20 7.33 -5.72
N GLY A 64 -4.15 7.99 -5.21
CA GLY A 64 -4.17 9.33 -4.68
C GLY A 64 -4.67 9.42 -3.24
N ASP A 65 -4.37 8.46 -2.36
CA ASP A 65 -4.72 8.48 -0.95
C ASP A 65 -3.68 9.16 -0.04
N GLY A 66 -2.44 9.29 -0.52
CA GLY A 66 -1.31 9.89 0.18
C GLY A 66 -0.21 8.90 0.59
N LEU A 67 -0.37 7.60 0.36
CA LEU A 67 0.67 6.58 0.45
C LEU A 67 1.29 6.33 -0.92
N SER A 68 2.56 5.92 -0.94
CA SER A 68 3.19 5.54 -2.21
C SER A 68 2.81 4.12 -2.59
N ASP A 69 2.84 3.78 -3.89
CA ASP A 69 2.49 2.42 -4.34
C ASP A 69 3.41 1.37 -3.71
N MET A 70 4.70 1.69 -3.56
CA MET A 70 5.67 0.88 -2.82
C MET A 70 5.31 0.72 -1.33
N THR A 71 4.82 1.77 -0.68
CA THR A 71 4.42 1.72 0.73
C THR A 71 3.24 0.78 0.90
N GLU A 72 2.22 0.94 0.07
CA GLU A 72 1.05 0.08 0.05
C GLU A 72 1.40 -1.36 -0.30
N HIS A 73 2.34 -1.57 -1.23
CA HIS A 73 2.86 -2.88 -1.57
C HIS A 73 3.50 -3.60 -0.37
N ILE A 74 4.31 -2.88 0.43
CA ILE A 74 4.96 -3.40 1.65
C ILE A 74 3.94 -3.71 2.73
N TRP A 75 2.95 -2.83 2.94
CA TRP A 75 1.90 -2.98 3.94
C TRP A 75 0.76 -3.90 3.50
N HIS A 76 0.83 -4.35 2.24
CA HIS A 76 -0.16 -5.21 1.60
C HIS A 76 -1.57 -4.60 1.56
N SER A 77 -1.67 -3.28 1.57
CA SER A 77 -2.85 -2.58 1.08
C SER A 77 -2.87 -2.59 -0.44
N ASN A 78 -3.91 -2.05 -1.05
CA ASN A 78 -4.13 -2.08 -2.48
C ASN A 78 -3.83 -0.71 -3.09
N PRO A 79 -2.70 -0.54 -3.82
CA PRO A 79 -2.26 0.75 -4.38
C PRO A 79 -3.16 1.33 -5.49
N ARG A 80 -4.33 0.74 -5.67
CA ARG A 80 -5.33 1.11 -6.68
C ARG A 80 -6.66 1.47 -6.03
N LYS A 81 -6.70 1.51 -4.70
CA LYS A 81 -7.88 1.76 -3.89
C LYS A 81 -7.48 2.48 -2.59
N LYS A 82 -7.91 3.74 -2.52
CA LYS A 82 -7.84 4.59 -1.33
C LYS A 82 -8.34 4.01 -0.01
N ASP A 83 -9.07 2.91 -0.07
CA ASP A 83 -9.75 2.24 1.03
C ASP A 83 -9.81 0.77 0.61
N THR A 84 -8.85 -0.01 1.09
CA THR A 84 -8.58 -1.37 0.63
C THR A 84 -9.69 -2.33 1.04
N ASP A 85 -10.14 -2.25 2.28
CA ASP A 85 -11.14 -3.15 2.86
C ASP A 85 -12.59 -2.61 2.79
N GLN A 86 -12.77 -1.36 2.36
CA GLN A 86 -14.05 -0.69 2.10
C GLN A 86 -14.88 -0.45 3.36
N ASP A 87 -14.25 -0.20 4.51
CA ASP A 87 -14.95 0.17 5.74
C ASP A 87 -15.28 1.68 5.84
N GLY A 88 -14.70 2.49 4.95
CA GLY A 88 -14.88 3.94 4.86
C GLY A 88 -13.73 4.75 5.47
N LEU A 89 -12.75 4.12 6.10
CA LEU A 89 -11.48 4.68 6.50
C LEU A 89 -10.48 4.54 5.34
N ASN A 90 -9.58 5.49 5.22
CA ASN A 90 -8.67 5.58 4.09
C ASN A 90 -7.32 4.97 4.47
N ASP A 91 -6.68 4.20 3.60
CA ASP A 91 -5.46 3.45 3.95
C ASP A 91 -4.35 4.35 4.50
N TYR A 92 -4.22 5.59 4.00
CA TYR A 92 -3.35 6.62 4.60
C TYR A 92 -3.62 6.82 6.09
N ILE A 93 -4.88 6.96 6.50
CA ILE A 93 -5.28 7.17 7.91
C ILE A 93 -5.04 5.90 8.71
N GLU A 94 -5.33 4.74 8.14
CA GLU A 94 -5.11 3.45 8.79
C GLU A 94 -3.64 3.19 9.05
N HIS A 95 -2.77 3.54 8.10
CA HIS A 95 -1.32 3.47 8.24
C HIS A 95 -0.79 4.53 9.22
N HIS A 96 -1.19 5.80 9.06
CA HIS A 96 -0.69 6.90 9.88
C HIS A 96 -1.26 6.92 11.29
N GLY A 97 -2.44 6.35 11.50
CA GLY A 97 -3.06 6.26 12.80
C GLY A 97 -3.65 7.56 13.35
N TRP A 98 -4.15 7.47 14.57
CA TRP A 98 -4.71 8.57 15.35
C TRP A 98 -4.34 8.46 16.82
N VAL A 99 -4.60 9.53 17.57
CA VAL A 99 -4.38 9.56 19.01
C VAL A 99 -5.66 9.17 19.73
N VAL A 100 -5.55 8.14 20.58
CA VAL A 100 -6.58 7.74 21.54
C VAL A 100 -6.16 8.25 22.92
N SER A 101 -7.09 8.89 23.62
CA SER A 101 -6.88 9.42 24.97
C SER A 101 -7.90 8.84 25.94
N PHE A 102 -7.43 8.35 27.09
CA PHE A 102 -8.31 7.79 28.13
C PHE A 102 -7.78 8.11 29.53
N ASP A 103 -8.69 8.19 30.51
CA ASP A 103 -8.34 8.27 31.93
C ASP A 103 -8.25 6.86 32.53
N TYR A 104 -7.20 6.61 33.30
CA TYR A 104 -7.09 5.39 34.09
C TYR A 104 -6.66 5.73 35.52
N PHE A 105 -7.61 5.61 36.46
CA PHE A 105 -7.44 5.96 37.87
C PHE A 105 -7.02 7.43 38.11
N GLY A 106 -7.64 8.38 37.39
CA GLY A 106 -7.34 9.81 37.54
C GLY A 106 -6.02 10.22 36.91
N LYS A 107 -5.55 9.47 35.92
CA LYS A 107 -4.35 9.74 35.13
C LYS A 107 -4.70 9.65 33.66
N ASP A 108 -4.42 10.73 32.95
CA ASP A 108 -4.61 10.79 31.50
C ASP A 108 -3.47 10.06 30.77
N PHE A 109 -3.86 9.18 29.85
CA PHE A 109 -2.97 8.53 28.90
C PHE A 109 -3.34 8.94 27.48
N SER A 110 -2.36 8.96 26.60
CA SER A 110 -2.58 9.20 25.18
C SER A 110 -1.61 8.38 24.37
N TRP A 111 -2.14 7.56 23.47
CA TRP A 111 -1.39 6.65 22.62
C TRP A 111 -1.70 6.94 21.17
N HIS A 112 -0.66 6.84 20.35
CA HIS A 112 -0.80 6.87 18.91
C HIS A 112 -0.95 5.43 18.43
N ILE A 113 -2.10 5.11 17.85
CA ILE A 113 -2.49 3.77 17.39
C ILE A 113 -2.87 3.83 15.93
N ASN A 114 -2.93 2.67 15.28
CA ASN A 114 -3.25 2.53 13.88
C ASN A 114 -4.11 1.27 13.67
N SER A 115 -4.78 1.17 12.54
CA SER A 115 -5.57 -0.01 12.14
C SER A 115 -4.85 -0.79 11.04
N ASN A 116 -5.43 -1.92 10.63
CA ASN A 116 -4.95 -2.69 9.50
C ASN A 116 -5.83 -2.45 8.27
N PRO A 117 -5.31 -1.83 7.19
CA PRO A 117 -6.09 -1.46 6.00
C PRO A 117 -6.70 -2.63 5.21
N ARG A 118 -6.48 -3.85 5.67
CA ARG A 118 -6.97 -5.08 5.04
C ARG A 118 -8.16 -5.67 5.78
N PHE A 119 -8.50 -5.14 6.94
CA PHE A 119 -9.53 -5.66 7.81
C PHE A 119 -10.39 -4.52 8.29
N ASN A 120 -11.64 -4.52 7.85
CA ASN A 120 -12.64 -3.54 8.24
C ASN A 120 -12.97 -3.52 9.75
N ASP A 121 -12.32 -4.34 10.55
CA ASP A 121 -12.49 -4.54 11.99
C ASP A 121 -11.21 -5.26 12.44
N THR A 122 -10.21 -4.46 12.83
CA THR A 122 -8.84 -4.92 13.05
C THR A 122 -8.73 -5.90 14.21
N ASP A 123 -9.51 -5.73 15.27
CA ASP A 123 -9.49 -6.59 16.46
C ASP A 123 -10.64 -7.61 16.53
N ILE A 124 -11.57 -7.54 15.58
CA ILE A 124 -12.69 -8.46 15.38
C ILE A 124 -13.66 -8.41 16.57
N ASP A 125 -13.88 -7.23 17.12
CA ASP A 125 -14.83 -7.02 18.20
C ASP A 125 -16.26 -6.67 17.71
N GLY A 126 -16.43 -6.39 16.41
CA GLY A 126 -17.70 -6.05 15.79
C GLY A 126 -17.98 -4.56 15.66
N VAL A 127 -17.05 -3.69 16.04
CA VAL A 127 -16.99 -2.27 15.69
C VAL A 127 -15.97 -2.13 14.55
N ASN A 128 -16.31 -1.43 13.47
CA ASN A 128 -15.34 -1.24 12.38
C ASN A 128 -14.36 -0.10 12.66
N ASP A 129 -13.18 -0.18 12.06
CA ASP A 129 -12.07 0.75 12.29
C ASP A 129 -12.46 2.20 11.97
N PHE A 130 -13.30 2.42 10.96
CA PHE A 130 -13.89 3.73 10.66
C PHE A 130 -14.72 4.29 11.83
N LEU A 131 -15.55 3.47 12.47
CA LEU A 131 -16.37 3.92 13.60
C LEU A 131 -15.48 4.21 14.81
N GLU A 132 -14.48 3.37 15.07
CA GLU A 132 -13.52 3.57 16.15
C GLU A 132 -12.68 4.83 15.96
N TYR A 133 -12.23 5.12 14.73
CA TYR A 133 -11.59 6.38 14.39
C TYR A 133 -12.48 7.58 14.73
N ARG A 134 -13.78 7.50 14.42
CA ARG A 134 -14.74 8.57 14.68
C ARG A 134 -15.08 8.75 16.16
N THR A 135 -15.01 7.70 16.94
CA THR A 135 -15.25 7.71 18.39
C THR A 135 -13.96 7.85 19.21
N LEU A 136 -12.80 7.89 18.55
CA LEU A 136 -11.46 7.88 19.14
C LEU A 136 -11.22 6.66 20.05
N GLN A 137 -11.67 5.49 19.59
CA GLN A 137 -11.38 4.18 20.17
C GLN A 137 -10.11 3.57 19.58
N ASN A 138 -9.63 2.50 20.21
CA ASN A 138 -8.42 1.78 19.83
C ASN A 138 -8.77 0.52 19.03
N PRO A 139 -8.49 0.48 17.71
CA PRO A 139 -8.87 -0.60 16.78
C PRO A 139 -8.10 -1.90 17.00
N MET A 140 -7.15 -1.90 17.93
CA MET A 140 -6.38 -3.07 18.33
C MET A 140 -6.83 -3.61 19.70
N SER A 141 -7.97 -3.14 20.23
CA SER A 141 -8.42 -3.44 21.59
C SER A 141 -9.93 -3.48 21.72
N SER A 142 -10.45 -4.70 21.87
CA SER A 142 -11.88 -5.03 22.00
C SER A 142 -12.63 -4.41 23.18
N ASP A 143 -11.92 -3.64 23.99
CA ASP A 143 -12.39 -2.87 25.14
C ASP A 143 -11.31 -1.79 25.39
N THR A 144 -11.45 -0.65 24.72
CA THR A 144 -10.43 0.41 24.71
C THR A 144 -10.15 0.97 26.12
N ASN A 145 -11.16 1.05 26.99
CA ASN A 145 -11.08 1.69 28.30
C ASN A 145 -11.13 0.71 29.49
N GLY A 146 -11.32 -0.58 29.23
CA GLY A 146 -11.34 -1.64 30.24
C GLY A 146 -12.61 -1.68 31.10
N ASP A 147 -13.72 -1.06 30.64
CA ASP A 147 -14.97 -1.01 31.39
C ASP A 147 -15.93 -2.18 31.11
N GLY A 148 -15.56 -3.07 30.19
CA GLY A 148 -16.33 -4.23 29.77
C GLY A 148 -17.37 -3.94 28.68
N VAL A 149 -17.40 -2.71 28.14
CA VAL A 149 -18.17 -2.31 26.96
C VAL A 149 -17.19 -2.08 25.80
N LYS A 150 -17.57 -2.58 24.63
CA LYS A 150 -16.85 -2.35 23.37
C LYS A 150 -16.99 -0.90 22.94
#